data_AF-M0NDE5-F1
#
_entry.id   AF-M0NDE5-F1
#
_cell.length_a   1.000
_cell.length_b   1.000
_cell.length_c   1.000
_cell.angle_alpha   90.00
_cell.angle_beta   90.00
_cell.angle_gamma   90.00
#
_symmetry.space_group_name_H-M   'P 1'
#
loop_
_entity.id
_entity.type
_entity.pdbx_description
1 polymer ?
#
loop_
_entity_poly.entity_id
_entity_poly.type
_entity_poly.pdbx_seq_one_letter_code
_entity_poly.pdbx_strand_id
1 'polypeptide(L)'
;MLGRTLAEYYTLGHCILHNGPEREAEPMIVFAFDRDWTVDVNPHPQHEAVPLTWVRHLAHETDHEVWAIGNQDLKKEADIPGIEALAERYYEEGIGRLGEQNEFGRYEYWPERPDRLRILAEEFSDATECIVVDDIDLSVASTENLQVYRLWARNYWNECEKIPC
;
A
#
# COMPACT_ATOMS: atom_id res chain seq x y z
N MET A 1 -9.26 27.10 -11.32
CA MET A 1 -8.04 26.26 -11.28
C MET A 1 -8.52 24.83 -11.27
N LEU A 2 -8.58 24.22 -12.45
CA LEU A 2 -9.15 22.89 -12.66
C LEU A 2 -8.09 21.85 -12.30
N GLY A 3 -8.37 21.03 -11.30
CA GLY A 3 -7.59 19.83 -10.99
C GLY A 3 -7.74 18.85 -12.15
N ARG A 4 -6.61 18.37 -12.66
CA ARG A 4 -6.58 17.38 -13.74
C ARG A 4 -6.92 16.01 -13.17
N THR A 5 -7.66 15.22 -13.94
CA THR A 5 -7.99 13.82 -13.61
C THR A 5 -6.90 12.89 -14.13
N LEU A 6 -6.64 11.77 -13.45
CA LEU A 6 -5.62 10.77 -13.80
C LEU A 6 -5.71 10.27 -15.26
N ALA A 7 -6.92 10.25 -15.85
CA ALA A 7 -7.14 9.87 -17.24
C ALA A 7 -6.38 10.75 -18.26
N GLU A 8 -6.08 12.00 -17.92
CA GLU A 8 -5.41 12.93 -18.84
C GLU A 8 -3.88 12.70 -18.92
N TYR A 9 -3.27 11.99 -17.98
CA TYR A 9 -1.83 11.69 -18.04
C TYR A 9 -1.50 10.57 -19.05
N TYR A 10 -2.44 9.67 -19.35
CA TYR A 10 -2.18 8.48 -20.17
C TYR A 10 -2.40 8.66 -21.69
N THR A 11 -2.72 9.86 -22.19
CA THR A 11 -3.10 10.06 -23.61
C THR A 11 -1.97 10.66 -24.49
N LEU A 12 -0.71 10.63 -24.06
CA LEU A 12 0.39 11.19 -24.86
C LEU A 12 1.55 10.19 -25.05
N GLY A 13 1.28 9.13 -25.83
CA GLY A 13 2.29 8.23 -26.38
C GLY A 13 2.15 8.13 -27.90
N HIS A 14 2.89 8.97 -28.61
CA HIS A 14 2.91 9.09 -30.07
C HIS A 14 3.64 7.90 -30.72
N CYS A 15 3.14 7.41 -31.85
CA CYS A 15 3.72 6.30 -32.63
C CYS A 15 5.21 6.50 -32.94
N ILE A 16 6.08 5.57 -32.50
CA ILE A 16 7.38 5.30 -33.13
C ILE A 16 7.58 3.78 -33.22
N LEU A 17 7.75 3.29 -34.44
CA LEU A 17 8.11 1.91 -34.76
C LEU A 17 9.62 1.69 -34.52
N HIS A 18 10.02 0.94 -33.49
CA HIS A 18 11.33 0.29 -33.43
C HIS A 18 11.30 -1.03 -32.63
N ASN A 19 11.59 -2.12 -33.35
CA ASN A 19 12.15 -3.44 -32.97
C ASN A 19 12.18 -3.92 -31.50
N GLY A 20 11.41 -5.00 -31.22
CA GLY A 20 11.64 -5.99 -30.14
C GLY A 20 11.02 -5.63 -28.78
N PRO A 21 10.34 -6.55 -28.06
CA PRO A 21 9.67 -6.20 -26.83
C PRO A 21 10.68 -6.16 -25.69
N GLU A 22 11.30 -5.00 -25.48
CA GLU A 22 11.54 -4.59 -24.10
C GLU A 22 10.14 -4.47 -23.48
N ARG A 23 9.75 -5.44 -22.64
CA ARG A 23 8.67 -5.21 -21.69
C ARG A 23 9.14 -3.99 -20.90
N GLU A 24 8.57 -2.82 -21.17
CA GLU A 24 8.54 -1.76 -20.16
C GLU A 24 8.10 -2.46 -18.89
N ALA A 25 8.92 -2.40 -17.83
CA ALA A 25 8.60 -3.08 -16.59
C ALA A 25 7.19 -2.61 -16.20
N GLU A 26 6.25 -3.56 -16.09
CA GLU A 26 4.88 -3.23 -15.71
C GLU A 26 4.96 -2.41 -14.42
N PRO A 27 4.26 -1.25 -14.35
CA PRO A 27 4.43 -0.32 -13.25
C PRO A 27 4.05 -1.01 -11.93
N MET A 28 5.07 -1.29 -11.11
CA MET A 28 4.88 -1.84 -9.77
C MET A 28 4.23 -0.78 -8.90
N ILE A 29 3.06 -1.10 -8.34
CA ILE A 29 2.34 -0.28 -7.37
C ILE A 29 2.45 -0.95 -6.00
N VAL A 30 2.72 -0.17 -4.98
CA VAL A 30 2.75 -0.62 -3.58
C VAL A 30 1.47 -0.18 -2.88
N PHE A 31 0.71 -1.11 -2.33
CA PHE A 31 -0.45 -0.84 -1.49
C PHE A 31 -0.12 -1.04 -0.01
N ALA A 32 -0.42 -0.04 0.80
CA ALA A 32 -0.24 -0.08 2.25
C ALA A 32 -1.60 0.01 2.95
N PHE A 33 -2.07 -1.11 3.53
CA PHE A 33 -3.38 -1.22 4.16
C PHE A 33 -3.29 -1.13 5.70
N ASP A 34 -4.13 -0.27 6.28
CA ASP A 34 -4.65 -0.51 7.63
C ASP A 34 -5.74 -1.58 7.60
N ARG A 35 -6.07 -2.14 8.76
CA ARG A 35 -7.04 -3.22 8.93
C ARG A 35 -8.29 -2.74 9.64
N ASP A 36 -8.12 -2.16 10.82
CA ASP A 36 -9.26 -1.76 11.65
C ASP A 36 -9.97 -0.57 11.02
N TRP A 37 -11.29 -0.65 10.94
CA TRP A 37 -12.17 0.35 10.30
C TRP A 37 -11.92 0.59 8.81
N THR A 38 -10.97 -0.13 8.22
CA THR A 38 -10.54 0.00 6.83
C THR A 38 -10.97 -1.23 6.01
N VAL A 39 -10.76 -2.44 6.52
CA VAL A 39 -11.10 -3.72 5.86
C VAL A 39 -12.34 -4.34 6.50
N ASP A 40 -13.16 -5.02 5.71
CA ASP A 40 -14.48 -5.55 6.09
C ASP A 40 -14.48 -6.62 7.20
N VAL A 41 -13.33 -7.18 7.55
CA VAL A 41 -13.14 -8.05 8.72
C VAL A 41 -13.29 -7.31 10.05
N ASN A 42 -13.15 -5.98 10.06
CA ASN A 42 -13.52 -5.11 11.18
C ASN A 42 -13.91 -3.72 10.67
N PRO A 43 -15.10 -3.60 10.08
CA PRO A 43 -15.49 -2.43 9.31
C PRO A 43 -15.79 -1.24 10.23
N HIS A 44 -15.65 -0.04 9.69
CA HIS A 44 -16.13 1.16 10.37
C HIS A 44 -17.67 1.10 10.48
N PRO A 45 -18.28 1.48 11.63
CA PRO A 45 -19.73 1.35 11.82
C PRO A 45 -20.59 2.24 10.90
N GLN A 46 -19.98 3.23 10.24
CA GLN A 46 -20.69 4.27 9.46
C GLN A 46 -20.16 4.45 8.04
N HIS A 47 -19.11 3.73 7.66
CA HIS A 47 -18.47 3.88 6.36
C HIS A 47 -18.25 2.51 5.72
N GLU A 48 -18.31 2.49 4.39
CA GLU A 48 -17.99 1.28 3.62
C GLU A 48 -16.52 0.92 3.81
N ALA A 49 -16.25 -0.38 3.94
CA ALA A 49 -14.91 -0.94 4.14
C ALA A 49 -14.45 -1.70 2.90
N VAL A 50 -13.14 -1.81 2.72
CA VAL A 50 -12.53 -2.60 1.64
C VAL A 50 -12.78 -4.08 1.89
N PRO A 51 -13.31 -4.85 0.93
CA PRO A 51 -13.44 -6.29 1.09
C PRO A 51 -12.07 -6.96 1.29
N LEU A 52 -11.92 -7.85 2.26
CA LEU A 52 -10.68 -8.62 2.44
C LEU A 52 -10.30 -9.39 1.16
N THR A 53 -11.30 -9.85 0.40
CA THR A 53 -11.08 -10.54 -0.88
C THR A 53 -10.35 -9.66 -1.89
N TRP A 54 -10.50 -8.34 -1.82
CA TRP A 54 -9.77 -7.41 -2.67
C TRP A 54 -8.34 -7.20 -2.27
N VAL A 55 -8.07 -7.12 -0.97
CA VAL A 55 -6.69 -7.11 -0.46
C VAL A 55 -5.95 -8.36 -0.95
N ARG A 56 -6.61 -9.53 -0.89
CA ARG A 56 -6.06 -10.79 -1.40
C ARG A 56 -5.88 -10.81 -2.92
N HIS A 57 -6.86 -10.32 -3.67
CA HIS A 57 -6.75 -10.25 -5.13
C HIS A 57 -5.54 -9.40 -5.55
N LEU A 58 -5.38 -8.20 -4.99
CA LEU A 58 -4.22 -7.34 -5.24
C LEU A 58 -2.89 -7.99 -4.84
N ALA A 59 -2.88 -8.80 -3.78
CA ALA A 59 -1.63 -9.41 -3.29
C ALA A 59 -1.22 -10.67 -4.05
N HIS A 60 -2.18 -11.42 -4.59
CA HIS A 60 -1.95 -12.79 -5.05
C HIS A 60 -2.30 -13.02 -6.52
N GLU A 61 -3.05 -12.11 -7.13
CA GLU A 61 -3.56 -12.24 -8.50
C GLU A 61 -3.09 -11.10 -9.43
N THR A 62 -2.32 -10.14 -8.91
CA THR A 62 -1.70 -9.05 -9.67
C THR A 62 -0.22 -8.92 -9.34
N ASP A 63 0.53 -8.14 -10.12
CA ASP A 63 1.97 -7.88 -9.91
C ASP A 63 2.24 -6.75 -8.88
N HIS A 64 1.28 -6.47 -7.98
CA HIS A 64 1.39 -5.39 -7.01
C HIS A 64 2.00 -5.87 -5.69
N GLU A 65 2.69 -4.96 -5.00
CA GLU A 65 3.20 -5.20 -3.65
C GLU A 65 2.15 -4.77 -2.63
N VAL A 66 1.76 -5.64 -1.69
CA VAL A 66 0.67 -5.35 -0.74
C VAL A 66 1.12 -5.61 0.69
N TRP A 67 0.96 -4.60 1.55
CA TRP A 67 1.54 -4.57 2.90
C TRP A 67 0.52 -4.21 3.97
N ALA A 68 0.54 -4.94 5.09
CA ALA A 68 -0.19 -4.60 6.31
C ALA A 68 0.62 -3.61 7.17
N ILE A 69 0.25 -2.33 7.15
CA ILE A 69 0.94 -1.28 7.93
C ILE A 69 0.29 -1.00 9.29
N GLY A 70 -0.95 -1.41 9.46
CA GLY A 70 -1.78 -1.14 10.62
C GLY A 70 -1.80 -2.26 11.66
N ASN A 71 -2.99 -2.71 12.01
CA ASN A 71 -3.15 -3.91 12.84
C ASN A 71 -2.66 -5.17 12.07
N GLN A 72 -1.73 -5.88 12.68
CA GLN A 72 -0.96 -6.97 12.06
C GLN A 72 -1.72 -8.29 11.92
N ASP A 73 -2.96 -8.38 12.44
CA ASP A 73 -3.85 -9.51 12.13
C ASP A 73 -4.13 -9.62 10.63
N LEU A 74 -4.11 -8.50 9.89
CA LEU A 74 -4.28 -8.50 8.43
C LEU A 74 -3.26 -9.35 7.70
N LYS A 75 -2.03 -9.48 8.23
CA LYS A 75 -1.00 -10.37 7.66
C LYS A 75 -1.53 -11.79 7.52
N LYS A 76 -2.20 -12.29 8.57
CA LYS A 76 -2.75 -13.65 8.60
C LYS A 76 -4.06 -13.73 7.83
N GLU A 77 -4.88 -12.68 7.90
CA GLU A 77 -6.17 -12.64 7.22
C GLU A 77 -6.00 -12.56 5.70
N ALA A 78 -5.04 -11.79 5.18
CA ALA A 78 -4.81 -11.60 3.75
C ALA A 78 -3.61 -12.38 3.19
N ASP A 79 -2.82 -13.03 4.04
CA ASP A 79 -1.54 -13.68 3.66
C ASP A 79 -0.57 -12.69 3.00
N ILE A 80 -0.36 -11.55 3.64
CA ILE A 80 0.49 -10.45 3.15
C ILE A 80 1.59 -10.11 4.17
N PRO A 81 2.72 -9.53 3.74
CA PRO A 81 3.74 -9.04 4.66
C PRO A 81 3.24 -7.90 5.54
N GLY A 82 3.94 -7.66 6.65
CA GLY A 82 3.67 -6.53 7.55
C GLY A 82 4.95 -6.05 8.24
N ILE A 83 4.83 -5.41 9.39
CA ILE A 83 5.93 -4.61 9.97
C ILE A 83 7.17 -5.42 10.36
N GLU A 84 7.02 -6.67 10.79
CA GLU A 84 8.18 -7.54 11.02
C GLU A 84 8.96 -7.81 9.72
N ALA A 85 8.26 -8.09 8.62
CA ALA A 85 8.90 -8.30 7.32
C ALA A 85 9.52 -7.01 6.77
N LEU A 86 8.90 -5.86 7.07
CA LEU A 86 9.44 -4.55 6.72
C LEU A 86 10.72 -4.27 7.49
N ALA A 87 10.75 -4.61 8.79
CA ALA A 87 11.93 -4.46 9.63
C ALA A 87 13.09 -5.34 9.14
N GLU A 88 12.83 -6.60 8.76
CA GLU A 88 13.84 -7.50 8.19
C GLU A 88 14.46 -6.98 6.89
N ARG A 89 13.71 -6.23 6.08
CA ARG A 89 14.20 -5.67 4.82
C ARG A 89 14.96 -4.37 5.01
N TYR A 90 14.42 -3.47 5.83
CA TYR A 90 14.88 -2.09 5.88
C TYR A 90 15.97 -1.83 6.93
N TYR A 91 15.89 -2.45 8.10
CA TYR A 91 16.85 -2.20 9.18
C TYR A 91 18.04 -3.16 9.07
N GLU A 92 19.25 -2.66 9.34
CA GLU A 92 20.45 -3.49 9.41
C GLU A 92 20.33 -4.57 10.50
N GLU A 93 19.69 -4.24 11.63
CA GLU A 93 19.41 -5.19 12.71
C GLU A 93 18.21 -6.12 12.43
N GLY A 94 17.55 -5.96 11.28
CA GLY A 94 16.38 -6.72 10.89
C GLY A 94 15.23 -6.61 11.90
N ILE A 95 14.56 -7.73 12.17
CA ILE A 95 13.55 -7.81 13.23
C ILE A 95 14.09 -7.43 14.62
N GLY A 96 15.40 -7.57 14.84
CA GLY A 96 16.07 -7.19 16.09
C GLY A 96 15.95 -5.70 16.40
N ARG A 97 15.71 -4.85 15.39
CA ARG A 97 15.43 -3.41 15.59
C ARG A 97 14.18 -3.17 16.44
N LEU A 98 13.21 -4.08 16.42
CA LEU A 98 11.97 -3.98 17.19
C LEU A 98 12.19 -4.29 18.69
N GLY A 99 13.33 -4.90 19.04
CA GLY A 99 13.63 -5.33 20.41
C GLY A 99 12.94 -6.64 20.80
N GLU A 100 12.91 -6.95 22.09
CA GLU A 100 12.26 -8.17 22.58
C GLU A 100 10.73 -8.02 22.67
N GLN A 101 10.01 -9.13 22.57
CA GLN A 101 8.58 -9.15 22.87
C GLN A 101 8.35 -9.33 24.38
N ASN A 102 7.42 -8.56 24.94
CA ASN A 102 6.93 -8.79 26.29
C ASN A 102 5.94 -9.97 26.36
N GLU A 103 5.40 -10.26 27.55
CA GLU A 103 4.45 -11.37 27.77
C GLU A 103 3.14 -11.27 26.95
N PHE A 104 2.83 -10.09 26.41
CA PHE A 104 1.67 -9.83 25.56
C PHE A 104 2.01 -9.85 24.06
N GLY A 105 3.23 -10.25 23.69
CA GLY A 105 3.69 -10.28 22.30
C GLY A 105 3.97 -8.90 21.70
N ARG A 106 4.11 -7.85 22.52
CA ARG A 106 4.44 -6.50 22.04
C ARG A 106 5.94 -6.27 22.08
N TYR A 107 6.48 -5.80 20.95
CA TYR A 107 7.86 -5.36 20.83
C TYR A 107 8.15 -4.10 21.66
N GLU A 108 9.40 -3.95 22.10
CA GLU A 108 9.88 -2.76 22.82
C GLU A 108 9.79 -1.49 21.98
N TYR A 109 10.12 -1.61 20.69
CA TYR A 109 9.98 -0.56 19.70
C TYR A 109 8.98 -0.99 18.63
N TRP A 110 8.12 -0.05 18.26
CA TRP A 110 7.21 -0.20 17.13
C TRP A 110 7.16 1.13 16.38
N PRO A 111 7.51 1.17 15.08
CA PRO A 111 7.54 2.42 14.32
C PRO A 111 6.14 3.06 14.30
N GLU A 112 6.07 4.38 14.28
CA GLU A 112 4.79 5.08 14.15
C GLU A 112 4.22 4.91 12.74
N ARG A 113 2.91 5.11 12.55
CA ARG A 113 2.26 4.94 11.23
C ARG A 113 2.96 5.74 10.11
N PRO A 114 3.28 7.05 10.28
CA PRO A 114 4.01 7.80 9.26
C PRO A 114 5.41 7.26 8.96
N ASP A 115 6.12 6.74 9.98
CA ASP A 115 7.44 6.15 9.77
C ASP A 115 7.36 4.86 8.96
N ARG A 116 6.34 4.02 9.18
CA ARG A 116 6.10 2.80 8.39
C ARG A 116 5.92 3.12 6.91
N LEU A 117 5.15 4.17 6.61
CA LEU A 117 4.93 4.64 5.24
C LEU A 117 6.19 5.18 4.60
N ARG A 118 6.97 5.99 5.33
CA ARG A 118 8.26 6.49 4.85
C ARG A 118 9.21 5.34 4.53
N ILE A 119 9.29 4.35 5.41
CA ILE A 119 10.13 3.16 5.23
C ILE A 119 9.71 2.39 3.97
N LEU A 120 8.40 2.16 3.77
CA LEU A 120 7.89 1.53 2.54
C LEU A 120 8.24 2.32 1.28
N ALA A 121 8.07 3.64 1.30
CA ALA A 121 8.39 4.49 0.15
C ALA A 121 9.90 4.52 -0.16
N GLU A 122 10.76 4.38 0.86
CA GLU A 122 12.21 4.28 0.68
C GLU A 122 12.63 2.89 0.15
N GLU A 123 12.05 1.80 0.70
CA GLU A 123 12.29 0.42 0.27
C GLU A 123 11.89 0.22 -1.20
N PHE A 124 10.73 0.77 -1.59
CA PHE A 124 10.18 0.67 -2.94
C PHE A 124 10.30 2.00 -3.69
N SER A 125 11.49 2.59 -3.67
CA SER A 125 11.76 3.90 -4.30
C SER A 125 11.62 3.90 -5.83
N ASP A 126 11.61 2.71 -6.46
CA ASP A 126 11.39 2.48 -7.89
C ASP A 126 9.94 2.14 -8.24
N ALA A 127 9.04 2.01 -7.24
CA ALA A 127 7.62 1.87 -7.49
C ALA A 127 7.07 3.08 -8.25
N THR A 128 6.14 2.82 -9.16
CA THR A 128 5.47 3.89 -9.91
C THR A 128 4.58 4.72 -8.98
N GLU A 129 3.96 4.07 -8.00
CA GLU A 129 3.11 4.71 -7.01
C GLU A 129 3.07 3.89 -5.73
N CYS A 130 2.97 4.57 -4.58
CA CYS A 130 2.60 3.96 -3.31
C CYS A 130 1.25 4.51 -2.85
N ILE A 131 0.26 3.62 -2.77
CA ILE A 131 -1.13 3.89 -2.42
C ILE A 131 -1.37 3.46 -0.98
N VAL A 132 -1.72 4.41 -0.11
CA VAL A 132 -2.10 4.11 1.27
C VAL A 132 -3.61 4.01 1.39
N VAL A 133 -4.08 2.97 2.09
CA VAL A 133 -5.49 2.70 2.39
C VAL A 133 -5.66 2.67 3.91
N ASP A 134 -6.12 3.78 4.47
CA ASP A 134 -6.27 3.97 5.92
C ASP A 134 -7.52 4.84 6.20
N ASP A 135 -8.17 4.62 7.35
CA ASP A 135 -9.32 5.39 7.83
C ASP A 135 -8.90 6.77 8.40
N ILE A 136 -7.66 6.85 8.86
CA ILE A 136 -7.00 8.05 9.36
C ILE A 136 -6.37 8.83 8.20
N ASP A 137 -6.43 10.15 8.30
CA ASP A 137 -5.73 11.03 7.36
C ASP A 137 -4.22 11.04 7.66
N LEU A 138 -3.45 10.39 6.78
CA LEU A 138 -1.99 10.33 6.86
C LEU A 138 -1.31 11.23 5.81
N SER A 139 -2.00 12.22 5.26
CA SER A 139 -1.46 13.12 4.21
C SER A 139 -0.18 13.85 4.58
N VAL A 140 0.11 13.98 5.88
CA VAL A 140 1.41 14.48 6.38
C VAL A 140 2.60 13.61 5.98
N ALA A 141 2.37 12.36 5.61
CA ALA A 141 3.38 11.43 5.11
C ALA A 141 3.53 11.47 3.58
N SER A 142 2.65 12.17 2.85
CA SER A 142 2.70 12.21 1.39
C SER A 142 4.00 12.84 0.86
N THR A 143 4.53 12.26 -0.21
CA THR A 143 5.71 12.76 -0.95
C THR A 143 5.41 12.75 -2.46
N GLU A 144 6.38 13.08 -3.32
CA GLU A 144 6.18 13.00 -4.78
C GLU A 144 5.79 11.57 -5.23
N ASN A 145 6.32 10.53 -4.57
CA ASN A 145 6.10 9.13 -4.92
C ASN A 145 5.15 8.37 -3.96
N LEU A 146 4.72 9.02 -2.88
CA LEU A 146 3.80 8.45 -1.88
C LEU A 146 2.48 9.20 -1.92
N GLN A 147 1.46 8.58 -2.51
CA GLN A 147 0.10 9.11 -2.56
C GLN A 147 -0.72 8.49 -1.43
N VAL A 148 -0.97 9.29 -0.40
CA VAL A 148 -1.82 8.86 0.71
C VAL A 148 -3.28 9.11 0.35
N TYR A 149 -4.05 8.03 0.26
CA TYR A 149 -5.49 8.12 0.09
C TYR A 149 -6.19 7.83 1.41
N ARG A 150 -7.04 8.76 1.81
CA ARG A 150 -8.01 8.47 2.87
C ARG A 150 -9.19 7.77 2.24
N LEU A 151 -9.44 6.53 2.62
CA LEU A 151 -10.51 5.75 2.03
C LEU A 151 -11.73 5.67 2.93
N TRP A 152 -12.83 6.21 2.39
CA TRP A 152 -14.18 5.85 2.76
C TRP A 152 -14.86 5.25 1.52
N ALA A 153 -14.24 4.17 1.01
CA ALA A 153 -14.56 3.21 -0.06
C ALA A 153 -15.29 3.64 -1.37
N ARG A 154 -16.07 4.72 -1.41
CA ARG A 154 -17.01 4.95 -2.51
C ARG A 154 -16.38 5.38 -3.85
N ASN A 155 -15.17 5.92 -3.85
CA ASN A 155 -14.56 6.49 -5.07
C ASN A 155 -13.39 5.69 -5.65
N TYR A 156 -12.74 4.83 -4.87
CA TYR A 156 -11.51 4.15 -5.32
C TYR A 156 -11.81 2.80 -5.95
N TRP A 157 -12.86 2.10 -5.50
CA TRP A 157 -13.28 0.84 -6.11
C TRP A 157 -13.52 0.94 -7.63
N ASN A 158 -14.29 1.95 -8.03
CA ASN A 158 -14.62 2.18 -9.44
C ASN A 158 -13.39 2.60 -10.27
N GLU A 159 -12.31 3.04 -9.64
CA GLU A 159 -11.05 3.41 -10.30
C GLU A 159 -10.04 2.25 -10.28
N CYS A 160 -10.04 1.39 -9.25
CA CYS A 160 -9.23 0.17 -9.22
C CYS A 160 -9.66 -0.87 -10.26
N GLU A 161 -10.95 -0.95 -10.62
CA GLU A 161 -11.40 -1.72 -11.80
C GLU A 161 -10.75 -1.23 -13.13
N LYS A 162 -10.10 -0.06 -13.12
CA LYS A 162 -9.38 0.51 -14.27
C LYS A 162 -7.86 0.43 -14.13
N ILE A 163 -7.32 -0.04 -13.00
CA ILE A 163 -5.88 -0.31 -12.86
C ILE A 163 -5.61 -1.55 -13.72
N PRO A 164 -4.84 -1.43 -14.82
CA PRO A 164 -4.58 -2.57 -15.69
C PRO A 164 -3.75 -3.60 -14.92
N CYS A 165 -4.21 -4.86 -14.98
CA CYS A 165 -3.47 -6.04 -14.59
C CYS A 165 -2.59 -6.58 -15.71
#